data_AF-A0A7K1E4I7-F1
#
_entry.id   AF-A0A7K1E4I7-F1
#
_cell.length_a   1.000
_cell.length_b   1.000
_cell.length_c   1.000
_cell.angle_alpha   90.00
_cell.angle_beta   90.00
_cell.angle_gamma   90.00
#
_symmetry.space_group_name_H-M   'P 1'
#
loop_
_entity.id
_entity.type
_entity.pdbx_description
1 polymer ?
#
loop_
_entity_poly.entity_id
_entity_poly.type
_entity_poly.pdbx_seq_one_letter_code
_entity_poly.pdbx_strand_id
1 'polypeptide(L)'
;MKSELSLLFTRRRTWAMLFTISLIPIFLAIAVSLSGSTVPPGEGPPFLDRVSQNGLFVGFTAMVLAIPFFLPLTMAVVSGDTIAGEANTGTLRYLLIAPLSRAKLLLVKFIGAGAFALAATFTLMLTGIIIGAILFPIGPVTLLSGEVIPIPDALLRIALVAIYVS
;
A
#
# COMPACT_ATOMS: atom_id res chain seq x y z
N MET A 1 18.91 8.82 10.96
CA MET A 1 17.54 8.28 11.01
C MET A 1 16.48 9.33 10.66
N LYS A 2 16.17 10.32 11.51
CA LYS A 2 15.13 11.34 11.20
C LYS A 2 15.34 12.09 9.87
N SER A 3 16.58 12.49 9.58
CA SER A 3 16.94 13.17 8.33
C SER A 3 16.64 12.32 7.08
N GLU A 4 16.93 11.01 7.12
CA GLU A 4 16.69 10.13 5.98
C GLU A 4 15.22 9.83 5.73
N LEU A 5 14.41 9.60 6.78
CA LEU A 5 12.96 9.44 6.61
C LEU A 5 12.34 10.71 6.03
N SER A 6 12.74 11.89 6.53
CA SER A 6 12.29 13.16 5.99
C SER A 6 12.70 13.34 4.52
N LEU A 7 13.91 12.91 4.14
CA LEU A 7 14.35 12.95 2.75
C LEU A 7 13.57 11.98 1.86
N LEU A 8 13.22 10.80 2.35
CA LEU A 8 12.41 9.82 1.60
C LEU A 8 11.03 10.41 1.26
N PHE A 9 10.36 11.00 2.24
CA PHE A 9 9.01 11.57 2.06
C PHE A 9 8.97 12.99 1.47
N THR A 10 10.11 13.66 1.28
CA THR A 10 10.17 14.96 0.57
C THR A 10 10.48 14.80 -0.92
N ARG A 11 10.98 13.63 -1.34
CA ARG A 11 11.25 13.34 -2.75
C ARG A 11 9.95 13.24 -3.55
N ARG A 12 9.82 14.07 -4.60
CA ARG A 12 8.68 14.02 -5.55
C ARG A 12 8.42 12.63 -6.12
N ARG A 13 9.47 11.83 -6.31
CA ARG A 13 9.37 10.46 -6.83
C ARG A 13 8.62 9.51 -5.90
N THR A 14 8.81 9.62 -4.58
CA THR A 14 8.08 8.83 -3.58
C THR A 14 6.60 9.13 -3.65
N TRP A 15 6.24 10.41 -3.72
CA TRP A 15 4.85 10.85 -3.91
C TRP A 15 4.25 10.35 -5.23
N ALA A 16 5.01 10.38 -6.32
CA ALA A 16 4.56 9.84 -7.59
C ALA A 16 4.23 8.34 -7.48
N MET A 17 5.05 7.55 -6.79
CA MET A 17 4.78 6.12 -6.58
C MET A 17 3.58 5.87 -5.67
N LEU A 18 3.45 6.61 -4.56
CA LEU A 18 2.26 6.51 -3.69
C LEU A 18 0.99 6.90 -4.45
N PHE A 19 1.06 7.95 -5.28
CA PHE A 19 -0.03 8.34 -6.16
C PHE A 19 -0.38 7.21 -7.14
N THR A 20 0.60 6.61 -7.82
CA THR A 20 0.36 5.47 -8.72
C THR A 20 -0.31 4.30 -8.01
N ILE A 21 0.12 3.96 -6.79
CA ILE A 21 -0.51 2.90 -5.99
C ILE A 21 -1.94 3.27 -5.62
N SER A 22 -2.21 4.53 -5.27
CA SER A 22 -3.55 5.00 -4.92
C SER A 22 -4.54 4.90 -6.09
N LEU A 23 -4.07 4.91 -7.34
CA LEU A 23 -4.94 4.72 -8.51
C LEU A 23 -5.53 3.32 -8.59
N ILE A 24 -4.88 2.30 -8.01
CA ILE A 24 -5.35 0.90 -8.04
C ILE A 24 -6.75 0.76 -7.42
N PRO A 25 -6.98 1.12 -6.14
CA PRO A 25 -8.32 1.06 -5.55
C PRO A 25 -9.32 1.99 -6.25
N ILE A 26 -8.88 3.15 -6.76
CA ILE A 26 -9.76 4.09 -7.47
C ILE A 26 -10.30 3.46 -8.74
N PHE A 27 -9.43 2.93 -9.60
CA PHE A 27 -9.86 2.28 -10.84
C PHE A 27 -10.66 1.02 -10.58
N LEU A 28 -10.31 0.23 -9.56
CA LEU A 28 -11.11 -0.93 -9.16
C LEU A 28 -12.54 -0.52 -8.78
N ALA A 29 -12.68 0.47 -7.90
CA ALA A 29 -13.99 0.90 -7.42
C ALA A 29 -14.84 1.49 -8.55
N ILE A 30 -14.24 2.29 -9.43
CA ILE A 30 -14.91 2.83 -10.62
C ILE A 30 -15.34 1.70 -11.56
N ALA A 31 -14.46 0.73 -11.84
CA ALA A 31 -14.78 -0.39 -12.71
C ALA A 31 -15.99 -1.18 -12.20
N VAL A 32 -16.00 -1.51 -10.90
CA VAL A 32 -17.13 -2.22 -10.27
C VAL A 32 -18.40 -1.36 -10.29
N SER A 33 -18.30 -0.06 -10.01
CA SER A 33 -19.44 0.85 -10.03
C SER A 33 -20.06 0.98 -11.42
N LEU A 34 -19.26 0.94 -12.48
CA LEU A 34 -19.72 1.02 -13.87
C LEU A 34 -20.27 -0.31 -14.40
N SER A 35 -19.78 -1.44 -13.90
CA SER A 35 -20.28 -2.77 -14.29
C SER A 35 -21.74 -2.98 -13.90
N GLY A 36 -22.26 -2.31 -12.86
CA GLY A 36 -23.68 -2.24 -12.52
C GLY A 36 -24.33 -3.56 -12.05
N SER A 37 -23.64 -4.69 -12.19
CA SER A 37 -24.06 -6.02 -11.75
C SER A 37 -23.25 -6.48 -10.55
N THR A 38 -23.89 -7.20 -9.63
CA THR A 38 -23.21 -7.94 -8.58
C THR A 38 -22.33 -8.99 -9.26
N VAL A 39 -21.01 -8.85 -9.12
CA VAL A 39 -20.04 -9.83 -9.64
C VAL A 39 -20.37 -11.20 -9.05
N PRO A 40 -20.59 -12.25 -9.87
CA PRO A 40 -20.88 -13.59 -9.36
C PRO A 40 -19.77 -14.08 -8.42
N PRO A 41 -20.13 -14.84 -7.36
CA PRO A 41 -19.13 -15.43 -6.47
C PRO A 41 -18.14 -16.30 -7.26
N GLY A 42 -16.85 -16.05 -7.10
CA GLY A 42 -15.77 -16.80 -7.76
C GLY A 42 -15.27 -16.18 -9.07
N GLU A 43 -15.89 -15.12 -9.58
CA GLU A 43 -15.32 -14.34 -10.69
C GLU A 43 -14.44 -13.20 -10.16
N GLY A 44 -13.14 -13.28 -10.44
CA GLY A 44 -12.18 -12.23 -10.12
C GLY A 44 -11.43 -12.41 -8.79
N PRO A 45 -10.69 -11.38 -8.34
CA PRO A 45 -9.89 -11.42 -7.13
C PRO A 45 -10.76 -11.64 -5.88
N PRO A 46 -10.20 -12.23 -4.81
CA PRO A 46 -10.88 -12.36 -3.54
C PRO A 46 -11.57 -11.06 -3.09
N PHE A 47 -12.78 -11.20 -2.56
CA PHE A 47 -13.64 -10.11 -2.05
C PHE A 47 -14.20 -9.14 -3.10
N LEU A 48 -13.91 -9.32 -4.40
CA LEU A 48 -14.46 -8.48 -5.47
C LEU A 48 -16.00 -8.51 -5.47
N ASP A 49 -16.58 -9.69 -5.24
CA ASP A 49 -18.02 -9.91 -5.08
C ASP A 49 -18.64 -9.09 -3.93
N ARG A 50 -17.84 -8.81 -2.89
CA ARG A 50 -18.28 -8.07 -1.69
C ARG A 50 -18.18 -6.56 -1.82
N VAL A 51 -17.41 -6.05 -2.78
CA VAL A 51 -17.22 -4.61 -3.00
C VAL A 51 -18.55 -3.89 -3.23
N SER A 52 -19.43 -4.48 -4.04
CA SER A 52 -20.74 -3.89 -4.35
C SER A 52 -21.70 -3.84 -3.14
N GLN A 53 -21.52 -4.74 -2.18
CA GLN A 53 -22.35 -4.86 -0.99
C GLN A 53 -21.84 -4.00 0.17
N ASN A 54 -20.53 -3.82 0.27
CA ASN A 54 -19.91 -3.00 1.31
C ASN A 54 -18.59 -2.39 0.81
N GLY A 55 -18.56 -1.06 0.72
CA GLY A 55 -17.43 -0.30 0.19
C GLY A 55 -16.12 -0.48 0.97
N LEU A 56 -16.17 -0.95 2.22
CA LEU A 56 -14.96 -1.25 3.01
C LEU A 56 -14.11 -2.37 2.39
N PHE A 57 -14.71 -3.24 1.57
CA PHE A 57 -13.98 -4.31 0.89
C PHE A 57 -13.11 -3.82 -0.27
N VAL A 58 -13.32 -2.60 -0.80
CA VAL A 58 -12.48 -2.04 -1.87
C VAL A 58 -11.00 -2.04 -1.48
N GLY A 59 -10.68 -1.62 -0.25
CA GLY A 59 -9.31 -1.60 0.24
C GLY A 59 -8.68 -3.00 0.28
N PHE A 60 -9.44 -4.00 0.74
CA PHE A 60 -8.96 -5.39 0.79
C PHE A 60 -8.74 -5.97 -0.61
N THR A 61 -9.71 -5.83 -1.50
CA THR A 61 -9.60 -6.36 -2.87
C THR A 61 -8.45 -5.68 -3.62
N ALA A 62 -8.30 -4.36 -3.48
CA ALA A 62 -7.19 -3.63 -4.08
C ALA A 62 -5.84 -4.09 -3.51
N MET A 63 -5.76 -4.40 -2.21
CA MET A 63 -4.52 -4.90 -1.60
C MET A 63 -4.17 -6.30 -2.12
N VAL A 64 -5.16 -7.19 -2.23
CA VAL A 64 -4.99 -8.53 -2.83
C VAL A 64 -4.50 -8.43 -4.28
N LEU A 65 -5.00 -7.46 -5.04
CA LEU A 65 -4.52 -7.19 -6.40
C LEU A 65 -3.09 -6.62 -6.45
N ALA A 66 -2.72 -5.81 -5.46
CA ALA A 66 -1.43 -5.11 -5.46
C ALA A 66 -0.29 -5.97 -4.90
N ILE A 67 -0.57 -6.89 -3.98
CA ILE A 67 0.44 -7.73 -3.31
C ILE A 67 1.32 -8.52 -4.29
N PRO A 68 0.81 -9.18 -5.34
CA PRO A 68 1.65 -10.04 -6.19
C PRO A 68 2.65 -9.26 -7.04
N PHE A 69 2.36 -8.00 -7.38
CA PHE A 69 3.12 -7.27 -8.39
C PHE A 69 3.39 -5.81 -8.01
N PHE A 70 2.35 -5.01 -7.79
CA PHE A 70 2.50 -3.55 -7.63
C PHE A 70 3.28 -3.17 -6.37
N LEU A 71 3.01 -3.84 -5.23
CA LEU A 71 3.76 -3.60 -3.99
C LEU A 71 5.23 -4.04 -4.14
N PRO A 72 5.56 -5.28 -4.55
CA PRO A 72 6.94 -5.68 -4.80
C PRO A 72 7.68 -4.79 -5.80
N LEU A 73 7.03 -4.41 -6.90
CA LEU A 73 7.61 -3.54 -7.93
C LEU A 73 7.97 -2.16 -7.37
N THR A 74 7.06 -1.52 -6.64
CA THR A 74 7.30 -0.19 -6.07
C THR A 74 8.36 -0.24 -4.96
N MET A 75 8.39 -1.30 -4.15
CA MET A 75 9.49 -1.56 -3.21
C MET A 75 10.84 -1.70 -3.92
N ALA A 76 10.89 -2.47 -5.01
CA ALA A 76 12.13 -2.67 -5.77
C ALA A 76 12.64 -1.34 -6.36
N VAL A 77 11.75 -0.50 -6.87
CA VAL A 77 12.11 0.82 -7.41
C VAL A 77 12.61 1.76 -6.31
N VAL A 78 11.93 1.85 -5.17
CA VAL A 78 12.38 2.71 -4.06
C VAL A 78 13.73 2.25 -3.52
N SER A 79 13.87 0.97 -3.21
CA SER A 79 15.12 0.42 -2.68
C SER A 79 16.28 0.60 -3.67
N GLY A 80 16.05 0.34 -4.96
CA GLY A 80 17.03 0.58 -6.02
C GLY A 80 17.44 2.06 -6.14
N ASP A 81 16.49 2.99 -6.05
CA ASP A 81 16.76 4.42 -6.17
C ASP A 81 17.60 4.97 -5.00
N THR A 82 17.45 4.41 -3.80
CA THR A 82 18.32 4.78 -2.68
C THR A 82 19.79 4.43 -2.93
N ILE A 83 20.06 3.39 -3.73
CA ILE A 83 21.42 2.99 -4.10
C ILE A 83 21.90 3.80 -5.31
N ALA A 84 21.06 3.93 -6.34
CA ALA A 84 21.40 4.66 -7.56
C ALA A 84 21.63 6.17 -7.30
N GLY A 85 20.84 6.79 -6.41
CA GLY A 85 21.00 8.20 -6.05
C GLY A 85 22.32 8.50 -5.34
N GLU A 86 22.79 7.59 -4.47
CA GLU A 86 24.09 7.71 -3.82
C GLU A 86 25.26 7.49 -4.78
N ALA A 87 25.08 6.64 -5.81
CA ALA A 87 26.04 6.44 -6.88
C ALA A 87 26.18 7.69 -7.75
N ASN A 88 25.06 8.29 -8.14
CA ASN A 88 25.01 9.43 -9.04
C ASN A 88 25.57 10.71 -8.40
N THR A 89 25.41 10.88 -7.09
CA THR A 89 25.93 12.05 -6.35
C THR A 89 27.43 11.95 -6.01
N GLY A 90 28.10 10.86 -6.42
CA GLY A 90 29.53 10.64 -6.13
C GLY A 90 29.85 10.26 -4.67
N THR A 91 28.85 10.27 -3.80
CA THR A 91 28.96 9.92 -2.37
C THR A 91 29.36 8.46 -2.14
N LEU A 92 29.06 7.57 -3.09
CA LEU A 92 29.42 6.15 -2.98
C LEU A 92 30.94 5.93 -2.96
N ARG A 93 31.72 6.76 -3.68
CA ARG A 93 33.19 6.73 -3.59
C ARG A 93 33.69 7.24 -2.23
N TYR A 94 33.06 8.28 -1.68
CA TYR A 94 33.39 8.80 -0.35
C TYR A 94 33.05 7.81 0.78
N LEU A 95 31.90 7.12 0.70
CA LEU A 95 31.47 6.10 1.66
C LEU A 95 32.33 4.84 1.62
N LEU A 96 32.94 4.51 0.47
CA LEU A 96 33.88 3.40 0.34
C LEU A 96 35.26 3.67 0.94
N ILE A 97 35.60 4.95 1.18
CA ILE A 97 36.90 5.38 1.75
C ILE A 97 36.76 5.74 3.24
N ALA A 98 35.59 6.19 3.68
CA ALA A 98 35.30 6.49 5.09
C ALA A 98 35.09 5.20 5.92
N PRO A 99 35.57 5.11 7.18
CA PRO A 99 35.44 3.94 8.03
C PRO A 99 34.02 3.87 8.61
N LEU A 100 33.03 3.57 7.76
CA LEU A 100 31.64 3.37 8.17
C LEU A 100 31.32 1.89 8.21
N SER A 101 30.76 1.41 9.32
CA SER A 101 30.33 0.02 9.44
C SER A 101 29.20 -0.24 8.43
N ARG A 102 29.44 -1.13 7.45
CA ARG A 102 28.49 -1.51 6.39
C ARG A 102 27.11 -1.90 6.95
N ALA A 103 27.08 -2.53 8.14
CA ALA A 103 25.86 -2.90 8.85
C ALA A 103 24.97 -1.70 9.21
N LYS A 104 25.54 -0.58 9.68
CA LYS A 104 24.75 0.63 10.00
C LYS A 104 24.12 1.24 8.75
N LEU A 105 24.84 1.22 7.63
CA LEU A 105 24.33 1.73 6.35
C LEU A 105 23.19 0.86 5.82
N LEU A 106 23.35 -0.47 5.86
CA LEU A 106 22.29 -1.40 5.47
C LEU A 106 21.04 -1.25 6.35
N LEU A 107 21.22 -1.09 7.66
CA LEU A 107 20.09 -0.93 8.60
C LEU A 107 19.27 0.34 8.32
N VAL A 108 19.93 1.45 8.01
CA VAL A 108 19.24 2.70 7.68
C VAL A 108 18.43 2.55 6.38
N LYS A 109 19.00 1.91 5.35
CA LYS A 109 18.28 1.65 4.09
C LYS A 109 17.11 0.69 4.26
N PHE A 110 17.29 -0.35 5.07
CA PHE A 110 16.22 -1.29 5.41
C PHE A 110 15.06 -0.57 6.10
N ILE A 111 15.35 0.30 7.08
CA ILE A 111 14.33 1.11 7.75
C ILE A 111 13.61 2.05 6.78
N GLY A 112 14.33 2.66 5.83
CA GLY A 112 13.73 3.48 4.78
C GLY A 112 12.77 2.70 3.89
N ALA A 113 13.17 1.49 3.47
CA ALA A 113 12.31 0.60 2.70
C ALA A 113 11.07 0.15 3.49
N GLY A 114 11.23 -0.23 4.77
CA GLY A 114 10.12 -0.59 5.64
C GLY A 114 9.16 0.56 5.91
N ALA A 115 9.67 1.79 6.05
CA ALA A 115 8.81 2.98 6.18
C ALA A 115 8.00 3.24 4.90
N PHE A 116 8.58 3.01 3.73
CA PHE A 116 7.84 3.09 2.46
C PHE A 116 6.82 1.95 2.32
N ALA A 117 7.14 0.73 2.77
CA ALA A 117 6.21 -0.39 2.82
C ALA A 117 4.94 -0.05 3.59
N LEU A 118 5.11 0.43 4.83
CA LEU A 118 4.01 0.91 5.65
C LEU A 118 3.24 2.04 4.97
N ALA A 119 3.92 3.03 4.39
CA ALA A 119 3.23 4.13 3.72
C ALA A 119 2.42 3.66 2.50
N ALA A 120 2.95 2.73 1.70
CA ALA A 120 2.31 2.21 0.51
C ALA A 120 1.05 1.40 0.85
N THR A 121 1.13 0.47 1.80
CA THR A 121 -0.01 -0.35 2.23
C THR A 121 -1.12 0.51 2.86
N PHE A 122 -0.76 1.47 3.73
CA PHE A 122 -1.72 2.39 4.31
C PHE A 122 -2.34 3.32 3.26
N THR A 123 -1.56 3.83 2.31
CA THR A 123 -2.11 4.64 1.21
C THR A 123 -3.16 3.85 0.44
N LEU A 124 -2.84 2.61 0.08
CA LEU A 124 -3.74 1.72 -0.65
C LEU A 124 -5.03 1.46 0.13
N MET A 125 -4.91 1.15 1.42
CA MET A 125 -6.05 0.88 2.29
C MET A 125 -6.92 2.12 2.50
N LEU A 126 -6.32 3.26 2.80
CA LEU A 126 -7.04 4.53 3.01
C LEU A 126 -7.73 4.97 1.73
N THR A 127 -7.05 4.96 0.59
CA THR A 127 -7.67 5.33 -0.68
C THR A 127 -8.81 4.37 -1.03
N GLY A 128 -8.65 3.06 -0.78
CA GLY A 128 -9.70 2.07 -0.97
C GLY A 128 -10.92 2.29 -0.10
N ILE A 129 -10.74 2.57 1.19
CA ILE A 129 -11.85 2.89 2.10
C ILE A 129 -12.53 4.18 1.66
N ILE A 130 -11.78 5.23 1.32
CA ILE A 130 -12.34 6.52 0.92
C ILE A 130 -13.17 6.37 -0.35
N ILE A 131 -12.61 5.78 -1.42
CA ILE A 131 -13.35 5.65 -2.68
C ILE A 131 -14.51 4.65 -2.54
N GLY A 132 -14.34 3.60 -1.75
CA GLY A 132 -15.40 2.64 -1.46
C GLY A 132 -16.55 3.26 -0.68
N ALA A 133 -16.24 4.13 0.29
CA ALA A 133 -17.22 4.90 1.04
C ALA A 133 -17.99 5.91 0.18
N ILE A 134 -17.37 6.42 -0.88
CA ILE A 134 -17.99 7.36 -1.82
C ILE A 134 -18.92 6.65 -2.81
N LEU A 135 -18.50 5.49 -3.33
CA LEU A 135 -19.19 4.81 -4.43
C LEU A 135 -20.16 3.70 -4.00
N PHE A 136 -19.98 3.12 -2.81
CA PHE A 136 -20.73 1.94 -2.35
C PHE A 136 -21.32 2.16 -0.96
N PRO A 137 -22.40 1.43 -0.61
CA PRO A 137 -22.96 1.49 0.73
C PRO A 137 -21.94 1.01 1.77
N ILE A 138 -21.98 1.63 2.96
CA ILE A 138 -21.18 1.25 4.11
C ILE A 138 -22.12 0.74 5.19
N GLY A 139 -21.82 -0.43 5.74
CA GLY A 139 -22.58 -1.02 6.82
C GLY A 139 -21.73 -1.96 7.67
N PRO A 140 -22.36 -2.66 8.62
CA PRO A 140 -21.73 -3.74 9.36
C PRO A 140 -21.07 -4.74 8.40
N VAL A 141 -19.89 -5.23 8.77
CA VAL A 141 -19.07 -6.09 7.91
C VAL A 141 -19.33 -7.54 8.26
N THR A 142 -19.82 -8.31 7.29
CA THR A 142 -19.96 -9.76 7.43
C THR A 142 -18.64 -10.44 7.12
N LEU A 143 -18.10 -11.15 8.11
CA LEU A 143 -16.88 -11.94 8.00
C LEU A 143 -17.13 -13.24 7.22
N LEU A 144 -16.04 -13.91 6.83
CA LEU A 144 -16.08 -15.25 6.22
C LEU A 144 -16.72 -16.30 7.15
N SER A 145 -16.66 -16.08 8.46
CA SER A 145 -17.34 -16.90 9.47
C SER A 145 -18.87 -16.68 9.51
N GLY A 146 -19.40 -15.70 8.77
CA GLY A 146 -20.80 -15.29 8.82
C GLY A 146 -21.13 -14.31 9.96
N GLU A 147 -20.16 -14.02 10.83
CA GLU A 147 -20.32 -13.06 11.91
C GLU A 147 -20.36 -11.62 11.38
N VAL A 148 -21.31 -10.82 11.86
CA VAL A 148 -21.47 -9.42 11.47
C VAL A 148 -20.86 -8.54 12.56
N ILE A 149 -19.79 -7.82 12.21
CA ILE A 149 -19.07 -6.94 13.14
C ILE A 149 -19.37 -5.46 12.86
N PRO A 150 -19.34 -4.61 13.90
CA PRO A 150 -19.54 -3.17 13.72
C PRO A 150 -18.33 -2.53 13.03
N ILE A 151 -18.54 -1.34 12.46
CA ILE A 151 -17.52 -0.61 11.67
C ILE A 151 -16.21 -0.34 12.45
N PRO A 152 -16.23 0.06 13.74
CA PRO A 152 -14.98 0.31 14.48
C PRO A 152 -14.08 -0.94 14.57
N ASP A 153 -14.67 -2.11 14.82
CA ASP A 153 -13.93 -3.37 14.90
C ASP A 153 -13.39 -3.77 13.53
N ALA A 154 -14.16 -3.52 12.46
CA ALA A 154 -13.70 -3.72 11.10
C ALA A 154 -12.51 -2.82 10.76
N LEU A 155 -12.54 -1.53 11.13
CA LEU A 155 -11.44 -0.59 10.91
C LEU A 155 -10.17 -0.98 11.67
N LEU A 156 -10.30 -1.47 12.91
CA LEU A 156 -9.16 -1.97 13.67
C LEU A 156 -8.54 -3.20 13.00
N ARG A 157 -9.37 -4.16 12.56
CA ARG A 157 -8.88 -5.35 11.84
C ARG A 157 -8.24 -4.97 10.50
N ILE A 158 -8.80 -3.99 9.79
CA ILE A 158 -8.21 -3.41 8.58
C ILE A 158 -6.81 -2.87 8.86
N ALA A 159 -6.65 -2.07 9.92
CA ALA A 159 -5.35 -1.52 10.29
C ALA A 159 -4.34 -2.62 10.65
N LEU A 160 -4.76 -3.65 11.38
CA LEU A 160 -3.92 -4.81 11.70
C LEU A 160 -3.50 -5.57 10.44
N VAL A 161 -4.39 -5.76 9.48
CA VAL A 161 -4.08 -6.43 8.21
C VAL A 161 -3.09 -5.61 7.37
N ALA A 162 -3.25 -4.28 7.31
CA ALA A 162 -2.28 -3.41 6.65
C ALA A 162 -0.89 -3.51 7.28
N ILE A 163 -0.82 -3.55 8.62
CA ILE A 163 0.44 -3.75 9.35
C ILE A 163 1.03 -5.14 9.08
N TYR A 164 0.21 -6.20 9.07
CA TYR A 164 0.66 -7.57 8.82
C TYR A 164 1.26 -7.76 7.42
N VAL A 165 0.73 -7.06 6.42
CA VAL A 165 1.19 -7.15 5.02
C VAL A 165 2.45 -6.30 4.75
N SER A 166 2.72 -5.30 5.59
CA SER A 166 3.85 -4.38 5.45
C SER A 166 5.15 -4.99 5.93
#